data_AF-A0A8J3I312-F1
#
_entry.id   AF-A0A8J3I312-F1
#
_cell.length_a   1.000
_cell.length_b   1.000
_cell.length_c   1.000
_cell.angle_alpha   90.00
_cell.angle_beta   90.00
_cell.angle_gamma   90.00
#
_symmetry.space_group_name_H-M   'P 1'
#
loop_
_entity.id
_entity.type
_entity.pdbx_description
1 polymer ?
#
loop_
_entity_poly.entity_id
_entity_poly.type
_entity_poly.pdbx_seq_one_letter_code
_entity_poly.pdbx_strand_id
1 'polypeptide(L)'
;MLHVPRVTPGRGFLAGVWQMWAILRAEITMQWRRLGFWLTFGIVGAFLLLVSVVTAFSLLHPSPMMEQAYKHYTSAEINNVLTYGVTYYAGIVFGLVVALLTVDRLRRDTQVGIIELQRATPLGEIPYTMGKFLGNYLAVSIPILLMYLLCTMAPIILGMQASIILLFLLAFLLIFAPASLASMGLVLMLASILPVRVVQVGFSVLWLLFNIPAWRALFTIIFNPNGYYIYPLFFPTPLFASKETSLTKALLNITLLVLIGCIAFGLTYVSLTWQRQREENARA
;
A
#
# COMPACT_ATOMS: atom_id res chain seq x y z
N MET A 1 -4.76 -11.06 -49.02
CA MET A 1 -4.17 -11.41 -47.71
C MET A 1 -3.10 -10.38 -47.38
N LEU A 2 -3.31 -9.54 -46.37
CA LEU A 2 -2.32 -8.55 -45.92
C LEU A 2 -1.27 -9.27 -45.06
N HIS A 3 -0.04 -9.37 -45.55
CA HIS A 3 1.08 -9.90 -44.80
C HIS A 3 1.55 -8.82 -43.82
N VAL A 4 0.99 -8.81 -42.62
CA VAL A 4 1.44 -7.91 -41.56
C VAL A 4 2.79 -8.42 -41.07
N PRO A 5 3.89 -7.66 -41.21
CA PRO A 5 5.21 -8.10 -40.77
C PRO A 5 5.16 -8.40 -39.27
N ARG A 6 5.51 -9.64 -38.89
CA ARG A 6 5.65 -10.02 -37.49
C ARG A 6 6.89 -9.33 -36.94
N VAL A 7 6.68 -8.29 -36.13
CA VAL A 7 7.75 -7.71 -35.32
C VAL A 7 8.17 -8.78 -34.32
N THR A 8 9.33 -9.39 -34.54
CA THR A 8 9.93 -10.26 -33.53
C THR A 8 10.32 -9.38 -32.35
N PRO A 9 9.97 -9.76 -31.12
CA PRO A 9 10.41 -8.97 -29.98
C PRO A 9 11.93 -8.97 -29.97
N GLY A 10 12.52 -7.83 -29.61
CA GLY A 10 13.94 -7.82 -29.27
C GLY A 10 14.21 -8.94 -28.26
N ARG A 11 15.12 -9.84 -28.58
CA ARG A 11 15.57 -10.85 -27.61
C ARG A 11 16.60 -10.19 -26.71
N GLY A 12 16.44 -10.33 -25.39
CA GLY A 12 17.42 -9.86 -24.42
C GLY A 12 16.81 -9.17 -23.20
N PHE A 13 17.62 -9.04 -22.15
CA PHE A 13 17.25 -8.43 -20.88
C PHE A 13 16.67 -7.02 -21.05
N LEU A 14 17.28 -6.18 -21.89
CA LEU A 14 16.83 -4.82 -22.15
C LEU A 14 15.42 -4.77 -22.74
N ALA A 15 15.09 -5.67 -23.66
CA ALA A 15 13.75 -5.74 -24.23
C ALA A 15 12.71 -6.14 -23.17
N GLY A 16 13.04 -7.06 -22.27
CA GLY A 16 12.20 -7.40 -21.13
C GLY A 16 11.96 -6.22 -20.18
N VAL A 17 12.99 -5.44 -19.88
CA VAL A 17 12.88 -4.22 -19.06
C VAL A 17 11.97 -3.18 -19.74
N TRP A 18 12.14 -2.95 -21.04
CA TRP A 18 11.28 -2.03 -21.80
C TRP A 18 9.82 -2.48 -21.84
N GLN A 19 9.57 -3.78 -22.01
CA GLN A 19 8.22 -4.36 -21.96
C GLN A 19 7.59 -4.14 -20.58
N MET A 20 8.33 -4.46 -19.50
CA MET A 20 7.88 -4.25 -18.13
C MET A 20 7.54 -2.77 -17.88
N TRP A 21 8.40 -1.85 -18.32
CA TRP A 21 8.18 -0.41 -18.18
C TRP A 21 6.95 0.08 -18.95
N ALA A 22 6.76 -0.39 -20.18
CA ALA A 22 5.59 -0.04 -20.99
C ALA A 22 4.29 -0.48 -20.32
N ILE A 23 4.27 -1.71 -19.77
CA ILE A 23 3.11 -2.25 -19.05
C ILE A 23 2.86 -1.48 -17.75
N LEU A 24 3.92 -1.22 -16.98
CA LEU A 24 3.86 -0.41 -15.77
C LEU A 24 3.25 0.97 -16.05
N ARG A 25 3.75 1.67 -17.07
CA ARG A 25 3.23 2.99 -17.46
C ARG A 25 1.78 2.92 -17.92
N ALA A 26 1.41 1.89 -18.68
CA ALA A 26 0.05 1.68 -19.13
C ALA A 26 -0.90 1.49 -17.94
N GLU A 27 -0.54 0.67 -16.96
CA GLU A 27 -1.33 0.45 -15.74
C GLU A 27 -1.52 1.74 -14.93
N ILE A 28 -0.44 2.49 -14.69
CA ILE A 28 -0.52 3.78 -13.98
C ILE A 28 -1.47 4.73 -14.71
N THR A 29 -1.31 4.86 -16.02
CA THR A 29 -2.14 5.75 -16.84
C THR A 29 -3.61 5.32 -16.82
N MET A 30 -3.87 4.01 -16.90
CA MET A 30 -5.23 3.46 -16.84
C MET A 30 -5.88 3.66 -15.47
N GLN A 31 -5.12 3.59 -14.37
CA GLN A 31 -5.62 3.88 -13.03
C GLN A 31 -5.96 5.35 -12.86
N TRP A 32 -5.01 6.23 -13.16
CA TRP A 32 -5.15 7.67 -12.96
C TRP A 32 -6.17 8.33 -13.89
N ARG A 33 -6.59 7.69 -14.98
CA ARG A 33 -7.70 8.19 -15.81
C ARG A 33 -9.08 7.94 -15.21
N ARG A 34 -9.21 7.09 -14.18
CA ARG A 34 -10.52 6.78 -13.58
C ARG A 34 -10.89 7.87 -12.59
N LEU A 35 -12.00 8.56 -12.82
CA LEU A 35 -12.52 9.56 -11.86
C LEU A 35 -12.72 8.96 -10.46
N GLY A 36 -13.29 7.75 -10.38
CA GLY A 36 -13.53 7.07 -9.11
C GLY A 36 -12.26 6.83 -8.28
N PHE A 37 -11.10 6.63 -8.94
CA PHE A 37 -9.82 6.50 -8.27
C PHE A 37 -9.47 7.78 -7.50
N TRP A 38 -9.52 8.93 -8.17
CA TRP A 38 -9.25 10.23 -7.55
C TRP A 38 -10.31 10.62 -6.53
N LEU A 39 -11.57 10.24 -6.73
CA LEU A 39 -12.65 10.49 -5.78
C LEU A 39 -12.39 9.75 -4.46
N THR A 40 -11.99 8.47 -4.52
CA THR A 40 -11.57 7.70 -3.34
C THR A 40 -10.39 8.36 -2.62
N PHE A 41 -9.34 8.76 -3.35
CA PHE A 41 -8.19 9.46 -2.76
C PHE A 41 -8.54 10.83 -2.19
N GLY A 42 -9.46 11.56 -2.82
CA GLY A 42 -9.95 12.85 -2.36
C GLY A 42 -10.71 12.71 -1.04
N ILE A 43 -11.61 11.73 -0.92
CA ILE A 43 -12.37 11.50 0.32
C ILE A 43 -11.43 11.07 1.46
N VAL A 44 -10.59 10.07 1.21
CA VAL A 44 -9.67 9.56 2.24
C VAL A 44 -8.61 10.60 2.61
N GLY A 45 -8.08 11.31 1.61
CA GLY A 45 -7.15 12.41 1.81
C GLY A 45 -7.76 13.56 2.61
N ALA A 46 -9.00 13.96 2.32
CA ALA A 46 -9.71 14.97 3.09
C ALA A 46 -9.93 14.54 4.54
N PHE A 47 -10.29 13.27 4.77
CA PHE A 47 -10.40 12.71 6.12
C PHE A 47 -9.07 12.78 6.88
N LEU A 48 -7.96 12.33 6.27
CA LEU A 48 -6.65 12.36 6.91
C LEU A 48 -6.12 13.77 7.13
N LEU A 49 -6.39 14.69 6.19
CA LEU A 49 -6.06 16.09 6.34
C LEU A 49 -6.82 16.71 7.53
N LEU A 50 -8.11 16.40 7.66
CA LEU A 50 -8.92 16.83 8.82
C LEU A 50 -8.35 16.26 10.12
N VAL A 51 -8.02 14.97 10.17
CA VAL A 51 -7.37 14.34 11.34
C VAL A 51 -6.05 15.04 11.67
N SER A 52 -5.22 15.33 10.66
CA SER A 52 -3.95 16.04 10.84
C SER A 52 -4.14 17.44 11.40
N VAL A 53 -5.06 18.23 10.83
CA VAL A 53 -5.38 19.59 11.29
C VAL A 53 -5.92 19.58 12.71
N VAL A 54 -6.90 18.74 13.02
CA VAL A 54 -7.51 18.64 14.36
C VAL A 54 -6.48 18.22 15.40
N THR A 55 -5.62 17.25 15.06
CA THR A 55 -4.56 16.78 15.96
C THR A 55 -3.51 17.86 16.17
N ALA A 56 -3.02 18.51 15.11
CA ALA A 56 -2.07 19.61 15.21
C ALA A 56 -2.63 20.78 16.03
N PHE A 57 -3.87 21.17 15.79
CA PHE A 57 -4.54 22.23 16.55
C PHE A 57 -4.65 21.87 18.04
N SER A 58 -5.03 20.63 18.35
CA SER A 58 -5.15 20.15 19.75
C SER A 58 -3.80 20.07 20.46
N LEU A 59 -2.71 19.84 19.72
CA LEU A 59 -1.35 19.81 20.28
C LEU A 59 -0.77 21.21 20.48
N LEU A 60 -1.11 22.17 19.62
CA LEU A 60 -0.68 23.57 19.74
C LEU A 60 -1.50 24.35 20.77
N HIS A 61 -2.76 24.00 20.95
CA HIS A 61 -3.68 24.61 21.90
C HIS A 61 -4.26 23.53 22.83
N PRO A 62 -3.42 22.91 23.69
CA PRO A 62 -3.86 21.83 24.55
C PRO A 62 -4.94 22.33 25.51
N SER A 63 -5.98 21.52 25.73
CA SER A 63 -6.92 21.76 26.82
C SER A 63 -6.20 21.67 28.17
N PRO A 64 -6.72 22.25 29.27
CA PRO A 64 -6.03 22.21 30.58
C PRO A 64 -5.70 20.77 31.04
N MET A 65 -6.54 19.80 30.69
CA MET A 65 -6.30 18.39 30.96
C MET A 65 -5.14 17.82 30.13
N MET A 66 -5.03 18.20 28.85
CA MET A 66 -3.93 17.79 27.98
C MET A 66 -2.63 18.55 28.28
N GLU A 67 -2.73 19.79 28.74
CA GLU A 67 -1.57 20.61 29.09
C GLU A 67 -0.75 19.92 30.19
N GLN A 68 -1.40 19.34 31.20
CA GLN A 68 -0.71 18.56 32.22
C GLN A 68 -0.03 17.30 31.66
N ALA A 69 -0.67 16.64 30.69
CA ALA A 69 -0.11 15.44 30.04
C ALA A 69 1.11 15.76 29.16
N TYR A 70 1.11 16.91 28.48
CA TYR A 70 2.14 17.32 27.53
C TYR A 70 3.17 18.32 28.10
N LYS A 71 3.03 18.74 29.36
CA LYS A 71 3.92 19.72 30.01
C LYS A 71 5.40 19.34 29.93
N HIS A 72 5.70 18.05 29.85
CA HIS A 72 7.07 17.52 29.81
C HIS A 72 7.52 17.09 28.41
N TYR A 73 6.71 17.30 27.38
CA TYR A 73 7.00 16.83 26.04
C TYR A 73 7.89 17.84 25.33
N THR A 74 8.95 17.34 24.74
CA THR A 74 9.78 18.09 23.79
C THR A 74 9.02 18.33 22.49
N SER A 75 9.43 19.33 21.71
CA SER A 75 8.84 19.58 20.39
C SER A 75 8.96 18.36 19.45
N ALA A 76 10.02 17.57 19.60
CA ALA A 76 10.21 16.34 18.85
C ALA A 76 9.17 15.28 19.23
N GLU A 77 8.89 15.09 20.52
CA GLU A 77 7.85 14.16 20.98
C GLU A 77 6.45 14.59 20.53
N ILE A 78 6.15 15.89 20.52
CA ILE A 78 4.88 16.41 19.98
C ILE A 78 4.75 16.05 18.49
N ASN A 79 5.80 16.25 17.69
CA ASN A 79 5.80 15.86 16.28
C ASN A 79 5.64 14.33 16.09
N ASN A 80 6.23 13.53 16.98
CA ASN A 80 6.06 12.07 16.98
C ASN A 80 4.62 11.66 17.31
N VAL A 81 3.95 12.33 18.26
CA VAL A 81 2.53 12.09 18.59
C VAL A 81 1.64 12.37 17.38
N LEU A 82 1.86 13.50 16.70
CA LEU A 82 1.11 13.84 15.49
C LEU A 82 1.37 12.83 14.36
N THR A 83 2.64 12.49 14.11
CA THR A 83 3.03 11.52 13.07
C THR A 83 2.40 10.15 13.35
N TYR A 84 2.44 9.69 14.61
CA TYR A 84 1.79 8.45 15.03
C TYR A 84 0.28 8.49 14.75
N GLY A 85 -0.41 9.53 15.23
CA GLY A 85 -1.86 9.64 15.09
C GLY A 85 -2.30 9.59 13.64
N VAL A 86 -1.70 10.43 12.79
CA VAL A 86 -2.06 10.49 11.37
C VAL A 86 -1.67 9.21 10.63
N THR A 87 -0.47 8.67 10.86
CA THR A 87 0.00 7.45 10.18
C THR A 87 -0.81 6.23 10.60
N TYR A 88 -1.24 6.15 11.86
CA TYR A 88 -2.10 5.08 12.35
C TYR A 88 -3.43 5.06 11.58
N TYR A 89 -4.14 6.18 11.52
CA TYR A 89 -5.40 6.26 10.74
C TYR A 89 -5.15 6.06 9.24
N ALA A 90 -4.06 6.57 8.70
CA ALA A 90 -3.68 6.37 7.31
C ALA A 90 -3.45 4.88 6.99
N GLY A 91 -2.76 4.14 7.86
CA GLY A 91 -2.55 2.70 7.70
C GLY A 91 -3.86 1.91 7.65
N ILE A 92 -4.84 2.28 8.49
CA ILE A 92 -6.19 1.68 8.48
C ILE A 92 -6.87 1.94 7.14
N VAL A 93 -7.02 3.20 6.75
CA VAL A 93 -7.89 3.56 5.63
C VAL A 93 -7.20 3.29 4.29
N PHE A 94 -5.94 3.67 4.12
CA PHE A 94 -5.23 3.44 2.86
C PHE A 94 -4.94 1.97 2.59
N GLY A 95 -4.74 1.14 3.61
CA GLY A 95 -4.61 -0.30 3.42
C GLY A 95 -5.86 -0.91 2.78
N LEU A 96 -7.05 -0.44 3.17
CA LEU A 96 -8.31 -0.82 2.53
C LEU A 96 -8.42 -0.26 1.11
N VAL A 97 -8.02 0.99 0.88
CA VAL A 97 -8.01 1.59 -0.47
C VAL A 97 -7.12 0.80 -1.42
N VAL A 98 -5.91 0.43 -0.98
CA VAL A 98 -4.98 -0.41 -1.75
C VAL A 98 -5.66 -1.72 -2.15
N ALA A 99 -6.27 -2.41 -1.19
CA ALA A 99 -6.95 -3.67 -1.45
C ALA A 99 -8.13 -3.52 -2.44
N LEU A 100 -9.04 -2.58 -2.16
CA LEU A 100 -10.27 -2.43 -2.94
C LEU A 100 -10.01 -1.94 -4.37
N LEU A 101 -8.99 -1.10 -4.59
CA LEU A 101 -8.66 -0.58 -5.93
C LEU A 101 -7.88 -1.59 -6.80
N THR A 102 -7.29 -2.62 -6.20
CA THR A 102 -6.43 -3.60 -6.89
C THR A 102 -7.10 -4.97 -7.08
N VAL A 103 -8.06 -5.34 -6.23
CA VAL A 103 -8.71 -6.67 -6.23
C VAL A 103 -9.44 -7.02 -7.54
N ASP A 104 -9.98 -6.03 -8.25
CA ASP A 104 -10.75 -6.24 -9.47
C ASP A 104 -9.86 -6.38 -10.72
N ARG A 105 -8.55 -6.11 -10.60
CA ARG A 105 -7.67 -5.88 -11.75
C ARG A 105 -7.45 -7.12 -12.58
N LEU A 106 -7.04 -8.21 -11.94
CA LEU A 106 -6.80 -9.49 -12.63
C LEU A 106 -8.06 -10.00 -13.35
N ARG A 107 -9.22 -9.88 -12.69
CA ARG A 107 -10.49 -10.32 -13.27
C ARG A 107 -10.99 -9.40 -14.38
N ARG A 108 -10.71 -8.10 -14.31
CA ARG A 108 -11.08 -7.18 -15.38
C ARG A 108 -10.32 -7.50 -16.67
N ASP A 109 -9.05 -7.88 -16.56
CA ASP A 109 -8.25 -8.22 -17.74
C ASP A 109 -8.77 -9.48 -18.44
N THR A 110 -9.23 -10.48 -17.68
CA THR A 110 -9.88 -11.68 -18.25
C THR A 110 -11.20 -11.32 -18.92
N GLN A 111 -12.04 -10.51 -18.27
CA GLN A 111 -13.37 -10.14 -18.79
C GLN A 111 -13.33 -9.28 -20.05
N VAL A 112 -12.34 -8.39 -20.18
CA VAL A 112 -12.21 -7.48 -21.33
C VAL A 112 -11.43 -8.15 -22.48
N GLY A 113 -10.92 -9.37 -22.29
CA GLY A 113 -10.11 -10.07 -23.30
C GLY A 113 -8.72 -9.45 -23.52
N ILE A 114 -8.27 -8.58 -22.59
CA ILE A 114 -6.93 -7.98 -22.65
C ILE A 114 -5.85 -9.06 -22.61
N ILE A 115 -6.13 -10.16 -21.91
CA ILE A 115 -5.24 -11.33 -21.84
C ILE A 115 -5.03 -11.95 -23.23
N GLU A 116 -6.04 -11.97 -24.10
CA GLU A 116 -5.90 -12.55 -25.44
C GLU A 116 -5.01 -11.69 -26.34
N LEU A 117 -5.16 -10.36 -26.26
CA LEU A 117 -4.27 -9.40 -26.94
C LEU A 117 -2.83 -9.53 -26.44
N GLN A 118 -2.67 -9.76 -25.14
CA GLN A 118 -1.36 -9.96 -24.52
C GLN A 118 -0.74 -11.29 -24.91
N ARG A 119 -1.53 -12.36 -25.06
CA ARG A 119 -1.06 -13.66 -25.57
C ARG A 119 -0.68 -13.61 -27.04
N ALA A 120 -1.36 -12.76 -27.83
CA ALA A 120 -1.01 -12.54 -29.23
C ALA A 120 0.28 -11.73 -29.41
N THR A 121 0.70 -11.00 -28.38
CA THR A 121 1.98 -10.29 -28.38
C THR A 121 3.08 -11.18 -27.80
N PRO A 122 4.31 -11.11 -28.33
CA PRO A 122 5.41 -11.96 -27.89
C PRO A 122 6.06 -11.37 -26.62
N LEU A 123 5.23 -11.11 -25.60
CA LEU A 123 5.63 -10.60 -24.30
C LEU A 123 6.02 -11.77 -23.40
N GLY A 124 7.13 -11.62 -22.66
CA GLY A 124 7.48 -12.55 -21.60
C GLY A 124 6.50 -12.45 -20.45
N GLU A 125 6.13 -13.59 -19.85
CA GLU A 125 5.17 -13.63 -18.75
C GLU A 125 5.69 -12.89 -17.50
N ILE A 126 6.98 -13.01 -17.20
CA ILE A 126 7.61 -12.35 -16.04
C ILE A 126 7.57 -10.82 -16.17
N PRO A 127 8.09 -10.19 -17.27
CA PRO A 127 7.94 -8.75 -17.49
C PRO A 127 6.49 -8.27 -17.40
N TYR A 128 5.56 -9.10 -17.86
CA TYR A 128 4.14 -8.81 -17.80
C TYR A 128 3.61 -8.75 -16.37
N THR A 129 3.78 -9.83 -15.61
CA THR A 129 3.26 -9.91 -14.23
C THR A 129 3.97 -8.89 -13.33
N MET A 130 5.29 -8.70 -13.48
CA MET A 130 6.03 -7.67 -12.75
C MET A 130 5.56 -6.26 -13.11
N GLY A 131 5.39 -5.97 -14.40
CA GLY A 131 4.91 -4.66 -14.88
C GLY A 131 3.51 -4.34 -14.35
N LYS A 132 2.61 -5.34 -14.33
CA LYS A 132 1.28 -5.21 -13.74
C LYS A 132 1.34 -4.98 -12.24
N PHE A 133 2.13 -5.75 -11.52
CA PHE A 133 2.24 -5.63 -10.07
C PHE A 133 2.83 -4.27 -9.68
N LEU A 134 3.99 -3.89 -10.23
CA LEU A 134 4.64 -2.62 -9.95
C LEU A 134 3.80 -1.43 -10.42
N GLY A 135 3.16 -1.53 -11.60
CA GLY A 135 2.26 -0.50 -12.11
C GLY A 135 1.10 -0.22 -11.18
N ASN A 136 0.40 -1.27 -10.72
CA ASN A 136 -0.68 -1.11 -9.75
C ASN A 136 -0.16 -0.59 -8.38
N TYR A 137 1.00 -1.06 -7.91
CA TYR A 137 1.57 -0.64 -6.63
C TYR A 137 1.98 0.83 -6.64
N LEU A 138 2.69 1.28 -7.69
CA LEU A 138 3.10 2.67 -7.84
C LEU A 138 1.90 3.59 -8.09
N ALA A 139 0.93 3.14 -8.89
CA ALA A 139 -0.27 3.92 -9.17
C ALA A 139 -1.01 4.31 -7.89
N VAL A 140 -1.08 3.40 -6.91
CA VAL A 140 -1.71 3.62 -5.60
C VAL A 140 -0.76 4.30 -4.61
N SER A 141 0.51 3.91 -4.56
CA SER A 141 1.48 4.43 -3.57
C SER A 141 1.84 5.90 -3.79
N ILE A 142 1.90 6.36 -5.04
CA ILE A 142 2.26 7.75 -5.35
C ILE A 142 1.21 8.75 -4.80
N PRO A 143 -0.10 8.60 -5.08
CA PRO A 143 -1.12 9.45 -4.46
C PRO A 143 -1.10 9.42 -2.93
N ILE A 144 -0.81 8.27 -2.32
CA ILE A 144 -0.71 8.15 -0.86
C ILE A 144 0.46 8.96 -0.33
N LEU A 145 1.63 8.84 -0.96
CA LEU A 145 2.80 9.65 -0.62
C LEU A 145 2.51 11.15 -0.73
N LEU A 146 1.85 11.57 -1.82
CA LEU A 146 1.44 12.96 -1.99
C LEU A 146 0.46 13.42 -0.91
N MET A 147 -0.47 12.56 -0.50
CA MET A 147 -1.41 12.86 0.60
C MET A 147 -0.70 12.93 1.95
N TYR A 148 0.31 12.09 2.22
CA TYR A 148 1.17 12.22 3.40
C TYR A 148 1.88 13.57 3.43
N LEU A 149 2.47 13.98 2.31
CA LEU A 149 3.10 15.30 2.19
C LEU A 149 2.09 16.42 2.42
N LEU A 150 0.89 16.34 1.84
CA LEU A 150 -0.17 17.33 2.07
C LEU A 150 -0.58 17.39 3.55
N CYS A 151 -0.70 16.23 4.21
CA CYS A 151 -1.02 16.14 5.64
C CYS A 151 0.07 16.75 6.54
N THR A 152 1.33 16.86 6.08
CA THR A 152 2.39 17.57 6.80
C THR A 152 2.37 19.08 6.60
N MET A 153 1.90 19.55 5.44
CA MET A 153 1.87 20.99 5.15
C MET A 153 0.91 21.73 6.08
N ALA A 154 -0.26 21.13 6.39
CA ALA A 154 -1.25 21.75 7.25
C ALA A 154 -0.73 22.05 8.68
N PRO A 155 -0.13 21.09 9.42
CA PRO A 155 0.53 21.35 10.69
C PRO A 155 1.63 22.42 10.63
N ILE A 156 2.42 22.44 9.55
CA ILE A 156 3.49 23.45 9.37
C ILE A 156 2.88 24.85 9.22
N ILE A 157 1.80 24.99 8.46
CA ILE A 157 1.07 26.27 8.33
C ILE A 157 0.50 26.72 9.68
N LEU A 158 0.11 25.78 10.54
CA LEU A 158 -0.35 26.05 11.91
C LEU A 158 0.81 26.40 12.89
N GLY A 159 2.07 26.36 12.44
CA GLY A 159 3.25 26.74 13.22
C GLY A 159 4.09 25.58 13.75
N MET A 160 3.82 24.33 13.35
CA MET A 160 4.68 23.19 13.70
C MET A 160 5.99 23.20 12.90
N GLN A 161 7.00 22.53 13.43
CA GLN A 161 8.34 22.49 12.83
C GLN A 161 8.34 21.69 11.51
N ALA A 162 9.06 22.18 10.49
CA ALA A 162 9.15 21.53 9.18
C ALA A 162 9.84 20.15 9.21
N SER A 163 10.54 19.81 10.30
CA SER A 163 11.12 18.49 10.53
C SER A 163 10.10 17.35 10.49
N ILE A 164 8.81 17.66 10.70
CA ILE A 164 7.71 16.69 10.60
C ILE A 164 7.58 16.05 9.21
N ILE A 165 8.04 16.72 8.14
CA ILE A 165 8.07 16.14 6.78
C ILE A 165 8.91 14.87 6.76
N LEU A 166 10.10 14.91 7.39
CA LEU A 166 10.99 13.77 7.44
C LEU A 166 10.38 12.62 8.24
N LEU A 167 9.68 12.92 9.34
CA LEU A 167 8.99 11.91 10.15
C LEU A 167 7.88 11.20 9.36
N PHE A 168 7.07 11.94 8.59
CA PHE A 168 6.03 11.34 7.75
C PHE A 168 6.62 10.53 6.59
N LEU A 169 7.71 10.99 5.97
CA LEU A 169 8.42 10.22 4.94
C LEU A 169 8.98 8.91 5.53
N LEU A 170 9.57 8.98 6.72
CA LEU A 170 10.07 7.81 7.43
C LEU A 170 8.93 6.85 7.79
N ALA A 171 7.80 7.37 8.27
CA ALA A 171 6.62 6.57 8.59
C ALA A 171 6.04 5.90 7.34
N PHE A 172 5.99 6.62 6.21
CA PHE A 172 5.60 6.06 4.93
C PHE A 172 6.51 4.90 4.52
N LEU A 173 7.84 5.08 4.60
CA LEU A 173 8.80 4.07 4.17
C LEU A 173 8.85 2.85 5.09
N LEU A 174 8.86 3.06 6.41
CA LEU A 174 9.03 1.99 7.39
C LEU A 174 7.73 1.24 7.67
N ILE A 175 6.58 1.90 7.58
CA ILE A 175 5.29 1.34 8.00
C ILE A 175 4.41 1.11 6.78
N PHE A 176 4.08 2.17 6.05
CA PHE A 176 3.08 2.09 5.00
C PHE A 176 3.53 1.27 3.78
N ALA A 177 4.74 1.50 3.27
CA ALA A 177 5.27 0.81 2.10
C ALA A 177 5.31 -0.72 2.28
N PRO A 178 5.91 -1.29 3.33
CA PRO A 178 5.89 -2.74 3.53
C PRO A 178 4.48 -3.28 3.77
N ALA A 179 3.65 -2.57 4.54
CA ALA A 179 2.27 -2.98 4.80
C ALA A 179 1.41 -3.02 3.52
N SER A 180 1.52 -1.99 2.67
CA SER A 180 0.78 -1.90 1.41
C SER A 180 1.28 -2.90 0.37
N LEU A 181 2.58 -3.20 0.34
CA LEU A 181 3.15 -4.25 -0.50
C LEU A 181 2.59 -5.63 -0.12
N ALA A 182 2.56 -5.95 1.18
CA ALA A 182 1.98 -7.19 1.70
C ALA A 182 0.48 -7.27 1.39
N SER A 183 -0.26 -6.20 1.68
CA SER A 183 -1.71 -6.07 1.41
C SER A 183 -2.01 -6.34 -0.06
N MET A 184 -1.36 -5.62 -0.96
CA MET A 184 -1.58 -5.74 -2.40
C MET A 184 -1.20 -7.13 -2.92
N GLY A 185 -0.06 -7.67 -2.50
CA GLY A 185 0.36 -9.02 -2.85
C GLY A 185 -0.68 -10.07 -2.45
N LEU A 186 -1.13 -10.04 -1.18
CA LEU A 186 -2.14 -10.96 -0.68
C LEU A 186 -3.47 -10.81 -1.40
N VAL A 187 -3.92 -9.58 -1.65
CA VAL A 187 -5.19 -9.33 -2.35
C VAL A 187 -5.16 -9.86 -3.77
N LEU A 188 -4.06 -9.64 -4.52
CA LEU A 188 -3.91 -10.17 -5.87
C LEU A 188 -3.83 -11.69 -5.88
N MET A 189 -3.08 -12.28 -4.94
CA MET A 189 -2.99 -13.72 -4.79
C MET A 189 -4.36 -14.34 -4.50
N LEU A 190 -5.09 -13.79 -3.53
CA LEU A 190 -6.43 -14.26 -3.17
C LEU A 190 -7.42 -14.08 -4.33
N ALA A 191 -7.38 -12.94 -5.02
CA ALA A 191 -8.24 -12.66 -6.17
C ALA A 191 -7.97 -13.58 -7.38
N SER A 192 -6.77 -14.18 -7.46
CA SER A 192 -6.46 -15.16 -8.49
C SER A 192 -7.11 -16.53 -8.25
N ILE A 193 -7.54 -16.82 -7.01
CA ILE A 193 -8.07 -18.14 -6.60
C ILE A 193 -9.54 -18.05 -6.20
N LEU A 194 -9.94 -16.97 -5.53
CA LEU A 194 -11.25 -16.80 -4.93
C LEU A 194 -12.10 -15.77 -5.70
N PRO A 195 -13.44 -15.83 -5.59
CA PRO A 195 -14.30 -14.80 -6.14
C PRO A 195 -13.97 -13.41 -5.56
N VAL A 196 -13.86 -12.40 -6.44
CA VAL A 196 -13.51 -11.00 -6.07
C VAL A 196 -14.31 -10.47 -4.87
N ARG A 197 -15.61 -10.78 -4.78
CA ARG A 197 -16.47 -10.33 -3.66
C ARG A 197 -16.06 -10.91 -2.32
N VAL A 198 -15.65 -12.19 -2.30
CA VAL A 198 -15.16 -12.86 -1.08
C VAL A 198 -13.87 -12.20 -0.63
N VAL A 199 -12.97 -11.89 -1.56
CA VAL A 199 -11.70 -11.21 -1.25
C VAL A 199 -11.94 -9.79 -0.74
N GLN A 200 -12.83 -9.02 -1.38
CA GLN A 200 -13.18 -7.65 -0.95
C GLN A 200 -13.67 -7.61 0.50
N VAL A 201 -14.67 -8.43 0.84
CA VAL A 201 -15.24 -8.44 2.19
C VAL A 201 -14.28 -9.07 3.20
N GLY A 202 -13.74 -10.25 2.87
CA GLY A 202 -12.86 -11.00 3.76
C GLY A 202 -11.58 -10.25 4.10
N PHE A 203 -10.93 -9.64 3.09
CA PHE A 203 -9.74 -8.84 3.32
C PHE A 203 -10.04 -7.59 4.14
N SER A 204 -11.16 -6.90 3.87
CA SER A 204 -11.51 -5.69 4.63
C SER A 204 -11.73 -5.98 6.11
N VAL A 205 -12.45 -7.07 6.43
CA VAL A 205 -12.65 -7.51 7.82
C VAL A 205 -11.32 -7.87 8.46
N LEU A 206 -10.50 -8.69 7.79
CA LEU A 206 -9.19 -9.11 8.29
C LEU A 206 -8.26 -7.90 8.53
N TRP A 207 -8.25 -6.93 7.61
CA TRP A 207 -7.46 -5.71 7.74
C TRP A 207 -7.86 -4.87 8.95
N LEU A 208 -9.17 -4.70 9.17
CA LEU A 208 -9.68 -4.00 10.35
C LEU A 208 -9.29 -4.74 11.64
N LEU A 209 -9.38 -6.07 11.66
CA LEU A 209 -8.99 -6.87 12.82
C LEU A 209 -7.49 -6.72 13.17
N PHE A 210 -6.61 -6.56 12.18
CA PHE A 210 -5.19 -6.29 12.44
C PHE A 210 -4.93 -4.91 13.04
N ASN A 211 -5.77 -3.93 12.70
CA ASN A 211 -5.54 -2.55 13.10
C ASN A 211 -6.31 -2.14 14.36
N ILE A 212 -7.38 -2.84 14.75
CA ILE A 212 -8.19 -2.50 15.93
C ILE A 212 -7.57 -3.11 17.20
N PRO A 213 -7.18 -2.31 18.21
CA PRO A 213 -6.53 -2.81 19.43
C PRO A 213 -7.38 -3.77 20.27
N ALA A 214 -8.71 -3.73 20.12
CA ALA A 214 -9.63 -4.64 20.82
C ALA A 214 -9.32 -6.12 20.54
N TRP A 215 -8.71 -6.42 19.40
CA TRP A 215 -8.30 -7.77 19.01
C TRP A 215 -6.82 -7.99 19.30
N ARG A 216 -6.44 -7.92 20.59
CA ARG A 216 -5.04 -7.92 21.05
C ARG A 216 -4.20 -9.03 20.42
N ALA A 217 -4.75 -10.24 20.27
CA ALA A 217 -4.03 -11.38 19.68
C ALA A 217 -3.53 -11.08 18.26
N LEU A 218 -4.36 -10.51 17.38
CA LEU A 218 -3.97 -10.13 16.02
C LEU A 218 -3.19 -8.82 16.00
N PHE A 219 -3.44 -7.93 16.95
CA PHE A 219 -2.74 -6.66 17.05
C PHE A 219 -1.27 -6.83 17.45
N THR A 220 -0.92 -7.85 18.22
CA THR A 220 0.45 -8.09 18.71
C THR A 220 1.17 -9.23 17.99
N ILE A 221 0.71 -9.67 16.81
CA ILE A 221 1.50 -10.61 16.01
C ILE A 221 2.59 -9.86 15.24
N ILE A 222 3.73 -10.52 15.01
CA ILE A 222 4.85 -9.95 14.26
C ILE A 222 4.50 -9.56 12.81
N PHE A 223 3.40 -10.08 12.28
CA PHE A 223 2.88 -9.76 10.95
C PHE A 223 1.98 -8.51 10.93
N ASN A 224 1.84 -7.76 12.03
CA ASN A 224 0.93 -6.62 12.05
C ASN A 224 1.36 -5.50 11.07
N PRO A 225 0.50 -5.08 10.12
CA PRO A 225 0.78 -3.97 9.19
C PRO A 225 0.67 -2.56 9.80
N ASN A 226 0.20 -2.42 11.05
CA ASN A 226 -0.13 -1.13 11.64
C ASN A 226 1.06 -0.33 12.18
N GLY A 227 2.26 -0.91 12.21
CA GLY A 227 3.46 -0.26 12.76
C GLY A 227 3.67 -0.41 14.28
N TYR A 228 2.96 -1.31 14.96
CA TYR A 228 3.04 -1.52 16.42
C TYR A 228 4.48 -1.67 16.94
N TYR A 229 5.33 -2.41 16.23
CA TYR A 229 6.74 -2.58 16.61
C TYR A 229 7.65 -1.45 16.18
N ILE A 230 7.21 -0.62 15.24
CA ILE A 230 8.03 0.42 14.59
C ILE A 230 7.85 1.75 15.33
N TYR A 231 6.61 2.10 15.70
CA TYR A 231 6.33 3.40 16.31
C TYR A 231 7.15 3.69 17.57
N PRO A 232 7.20 2.80 18.59
CA PRO A 232 7.91 3.14 19.83
C PRO A 232 9.43 3.30 19.65
N LEU A 233 10.00 2.77 18.57
CA LEU A 233 11.43 2.85 18.25
C LEU A 233 11.80 4.08 17.42
N PHE A 234 11.03 4.34 16.36
CA PHE A 234 11.36 5.41 15.41
C PHE A 234 10.63 6.73 15.70
N PHE A 235 9.54 6.67 16.45
CA PHE A 235 8.71 7.80 16.83
C PHE A 235 8.43 7.73 18.35
N PRO A 236 9.47 7.77 19.20
CA PRO A 236 9.29 7.60 20.63
C PRO A 236 8.37 8.69 21.18
N THR A 237 7.35 8.27 21.91
CA THR A 237 6.49 9.14 22.71
C THR A 237 6.24 8.50 24.06
N PRO A 238 6.09 9.30 25.13
CA PRO A 238 5.75 8.77 26.45
C PRO A 238 4.41 8.01 26.48
N LEU A 239 3.48 8.31 25.57
CA LEU A 239 2.18 7.64 25.46
C LEU A 239 2.27 6.17 25.01
N PHE A 240 3.26 5.84 24.18
CA PHE A 240 3.34 4.54 23.51
C PHE A 240 4.61 3.76 23.86
N ALA A 241 5.21 4.06 25.01
CA ALA A 241 6.34 3.31 25.53
C ALA A 241 5.93 1.87 25.88
N SER A 242 6.07 0.95 24.91
CA SER A 242 5.87 -0.48 25.12
C SER A 242 7.20 -1.13 25.49
N LYS A 243 7.23 -1.85 26.62
CA LYS A 243 8.38 -2.68 27.00
C LYS A 243 8.60 -3.86 26.06
N GLU A 244 7.63 -4.18 25.19
CA GLU A 244 7.66 -5.35 24.33
C GLU A 244 8.32 -5.10 22.97
N THR A 245 8.64 -3.85 22.62
CA THR A 245 9.25 -3.49 21.32
C THR A 245 10.77 -3.50 21.37
N SER A 246 11.39 -4.11 20.35
CA SER A 246 12.85 -4.12 20.17
C SER A 246 13.18 -3.90 18.69
N LEU A 247 14.38 -3.38 18.39
CA LEU A 247 14.83 -3.14 17.02
C LEU A 247 14.73 -4.42 16.17
N THR A 248 15.08 -5.57 16.75
CA THR A 248 14.96 -6.88 16.10
C THR A 248 13.52 -7.19 15.69
N LYS A 249 12.53 -6.90 16.55
CA LYS A 249 11.11 -7.12 16.22
C LYS A 249 10.63 -6.16 15.13
N ALA A 250 11.04 -4.90 15.17
CA ALA A 250 10.70 -3.92 14.13
C ALA A 250 11.24 -4.35 12.76
N LEU A 251 12.52 -4.72 12.69
CA LEU A 251 13.14 -5.21 11.45
C LEU A 251 12.49 -6.52 10.97
N LEU A 252 12.23 -7.47 11.88
CA LEU A 252 11.56 -8.72 11.55
C LEU A 252 10.15 -8.48 10.99
N ASN A 253 9.38 -7.54 11.55
CA ASN A 253 8.07 -7.15 11.04
C ASN A 253 8.17 -6.60 9.60
N ILE A 254 9.07 -5.65 9.35
CA ILE A 254 9.28 -5.08 8.01
C ILE A 254 9.69 -6.17 7.01
N THR A 255 10.69 -6.98 7.36
CA THR A 255 11.18 -8.06 6.50
C THR A 255 10.08 -9.07 6.19
N LEU A 256 9.27 -9.44 7.19
CA LEU A 256 8.18 -10.40 7.00
C LEU A 256 7.09 -9.84 6.09
N LEU A 257 6.69 -8.57 6.26
CA LEU A 257 5.72 -7.92 5.39
C LEU A 257 6.22 -7.86 3.93
N VAL A 258 7.47 -7.49 3.71
CA VAL A 258 8.09 -7.49 2.38
C VAL A 258 8.13 -8.89 1.77
N LEU A 259 8.58 -9.88 2.55
CA LEU A 259 8.65 -11.27 2.13
C LEU A 259 7.27 -11.80 1.72
N ILE A 260 6.23 -11.50 2.49
CA ILE A 260 4.85 -11.91 2.18
C ILE A 260 4.36 -11.25 0.90
N GLY A 261 4.65 -9.96 0.69
CA GLY A 261 4.38 -9.30 -0.58
C GLY A 261 5.05 -9.99 -1.77
N CYS A 262 6.34 -10.33 -1.64
CA CYS A 262 7.10 -11.04 -2.68
C CYS A 262 6.60 -12.47 -2.93
N ILE A 263 6.31 -13.24 -1.88
CA ILE A 263 5.76 -14.60 -1.99
C ILE A 263 4.39 -14.57 -2.64
N ALA A 264 3.51 -13.67 -2.20
CA ALA A 264 2.16 -13.56 -2.76
C ALA A 264 2.20 -13.13 -4.23
N PHE A 265 3.13 -12.26 -4.63
CA PHE A 265 3.41 -11.96 -6.03
C PHE A 265 3.83 -13.22 -6.80
N GLY A 266 4.79 -13.99 -6.28
CA GLY A 266 5.24 -15.24 -6.91
C GLY A 266 4.11 -16.27 -7.07
N LEU A 267 3.26 -16.42 -6.05
CA LEU A 267 2.09 -17.29 -6.10
C LEU A 267 1.04 -16.79 -7.10
N THR A 268 0.87 -15.48 -7.24
CA THR A 268 0.00 -14.88 -8.26
C THR A 268 0.54 -15.18 -9.66
N TYR A 269 1.87 -15.11 -9.87
CA TYR A 269 2.49 -15.49 -11.13
C TYR A 269 2.24 -16.98 -11.46
N VAL A 270 2.46 -17.87 -10.49
CA VAL A 270 2.23 -19.31 -10.65
C VAL A 270 0.75 -19.61 -10.92
N SER A 271 -0.20 -18.94 -10.25
CA SER A 271 -1.62 -19.19 -10.47
C SER A 271 -2.06 -18.77 -11.88
N LEU A 272 -1.59 -17.62 -12.37
CA LEU A 272 -1.91 -17.12 -13.71
C LEU A 272 -1.33 -18.00 -14.82
N THR A 273 -0.09 -18.47 -14.65
CA THR A 273 0.55 -19.38 -15.61
C THR A 273 -0.15 -20.74 -15.65
N TRP A 274 -0.58 -21.26 -14.50
CA TRP A 274 -1.34 -22.51 -14.46
C TRP A 274 -2.73 -22.39 -15.09
N GLN A 275 -3.43 -21.27 -14.84
CA GLN A 275 -4.72 -20.98 -15.50
C GLN A 275 -4.56 -20.93 -17.02
N ARG A 276 -3.49 -20.31 -17.51
CA ARG A 276 -3.16 -20.25 -18.93
C ARG A 276 -2.97 -21.65 -19.54
N GLN A 277 -2.15 -22.50 -18.92
CA GLN A 277 -1.91 -23.86 -19.41
C GLN A 277 -3.20 -24.69 -19.49
N ARG A 278 -4.08 -24.54 -18.49
CA ARG A 278 -5.39 -25.22 -18.49
C ARG A 278 -6.28 -24.77 -19.65
N GLU A 279 -6.32 -23.48 -19.94
CA GLU A 279 -7.09 -22.94 -21.07
C GLU A 279 -6.53 -23.38 -22.43
N GLU A 280 -5.20 -23.46 -22.56
CA GLU A 280 -4.55 -23.96 -23.78
C GLU A 280 -4.86 -25.46 -24.00
N ASN A 281 -4.79 -26.27 -22.94
CA ASN A 281 -5.13 -27.70 -23.00
C ASN A 281 -6.62 -27.95 -23.29
N ALA A 282 -7.52 -27.03 -22.90
CA ALA A 282 -8.95 -27.15 -23.17
C ALA A 282 -9.33 -26.76 -24.62
N ARG A 283 -8.43 -26.08 -25.35
CA ARG A 283 -8.63 -25.67 -26.75
C ARG A 283 -7.99 -26.65 -27.76
N ALA A 284 -7.11 -27.53 -27.30
CA ALA A 284 -6.43 -28.56 -28.09
C ALA A 284 -7.30 -29.82 -28.21
#